data_AF-A0ABD0R338-F1
#
_entry.id   AF-A0ABD0R338-F1
#
_cell.length_a   1.000
_cell.length_b   1.000
_cell.length_c   1.000
_cell.angle_alpha   90.00
_cell.angle_beta   90.00
_cell.angle_gamma   90.00
#
_symmetry.space_group_name_H-M   'P 1'
#
loop_
_entity.id
_entity.type
_entity.pdbx_description
1 polymer ?
#
loop_
_entity_poly.entity_id
_entity_poly.type
_entity_poly.pdbx_seq_one_letter_code
_entity_poly.pdbx_strand_id
1 'polypeptide(L)' 'MKASPGRQITRVKTVAVICHENYMEIAIKADLFDVGLPVDASELRLGADSQFIPSCKVTALSTNEYIIAAELTDCGTQHW' A
#
# COMPACT_ATOMS: atom_id res chain seq x y z
N MET A 1 27.02 29.70 2.21
CA MET A 1 26.29 28.65 2.95
C MET A 1 26.27 27.41 2.07
N LYS A 2 26.91 26.31 2.49
CA LYS A 2 27.05 25.10 1.67
C LYS A 2 25.79 24.24 1.87
N ALA A 3 25.02 24.00 0.80
CA ALA A 3 23.83 23.15 0.87
C ALA A 3 24.23 21.73 1.29
N SER A 4 23.53 21.18 2.28
CA SER A 4 23.65 19.76 2.64
C SER A 4 23.15 18.93 1.45
N PRO A 5 23.82 17.84 1.05
CA PRO A 5 23.29 16.99 0.00
C PRO A 5 22.01 16.36 0.54
N GLY A 6 20.87 16.79 0.00
CA GLY A 6 19.58 16.17 0.30
C GLY A 6 19.68 14.68 0.03
N ARG A 7 19.24 13.86 0.99
CA ARG A 7 19.16 12.40 0.85
C ARG A 7 18.44 12.08 -0.46
N GLN A 8 19.17 11.53 -1.43
CA GLN A 8 18.60 11.08 -2.70
C GLN A 8 17.80 9.81 -2.40
N ILE A 9 16.47 9.94 -2.22
CA ILE A 9 15.58 8.80 -2.05
C ILE A 9 15.31 8.22 -3.44
N THR A 10 15.95 7.10 -3.76
CA THR A 10 15.59 6.32 -4.95
C THR A 10 14.17 5.77 -4.74
N ARG A 11 13.24 6.19 -5.59
CA ARG A 11 11.83 5.77 -5.49
C ARG A 11 11.67 4.39 -6.11
N VAL A 12 11.56 3.35 -5.29
CA VAL A 12 11.33 1.98 -5.77
C VAL A 12 9.85 1.80 -6.10
N LYS A 13 9.55 1.07 -7.19
CA LYS A 13 8.18 0.71 -7.58
C LYS A 13 7.80 -0.61 -6.90
N THR A 14 7.24 -0.51 -5.69
CA THR A 14 6.81 -1.65 -4.87
C THR A 14 5.30 -1.77 -4.71
N VAL A 15 4.54 -0.81 -5.25
CA VAL A 15 3.07 -0.80 -5.22
C VAL A 15 2.54 -0.58 -6.63
N ALA A 16 1.58 -1.41 -7.05
CA ALA A 16 0.79 -1.23 -8.26
C ALA A 16 -0.70 -1.19 -7.90
N VAL A 17 -1.45 -0.33 -8.59
CA VAL A 17 -2.90 -0.21 -8.42
C VAL A 17 -3.56 -0.55 -9.74
N ILE A 18 -4.55 -1.45 -9.67
CA ILE A 18 -5.36 -1.87 -10.80
C ILE A 18 -6.78 -1.40 -10.50
N CYS A 19 -7.29 -0.50 -11.33
CA CYS A 19 -8.64 0.03 -11.18
C CYS A 19 -9.61 -0.77 -12.06
N HIS A 20 -10.65 -1.29 -11.44
CA HIS A 20 -11.81 -1.86 -12.12
C HIS A 20 -12.99 -0.87 -12.02
N GLU A 21 -14.13 -1.23 -12.62
CA GLU A 21 -15.30 -0.35 -12.68
C GLU A 21 -15.87 0.01 -11.30
N ASN A 22 -15.87 -0.94 -10.36
CA ASN A 22 -16.48 -0.80 -9.03
C ASN A 22 -15.58 -1.19 -7.87
N TYR A 23 -14.35 -1.65 -8.14
CA TYR A 23 -13.36 -1.98 -7.11
C TYR A 23 -11.94 -1.72 -7.63
N MET A 24 -10.95 -1.82 -6.75
CA MET A 24 -9.55 -1.79 -7.12
C MET A 24 -8.76 -2.88 -6.41
N GLU A 25 -7.65 -3.27 -7.03
CA GLU A 25 -6.64 -4.15 -6.45
C GLU A 25 -5.35 -3.38 -6.26
N ILE A 26 -4.75 -3.54 -5.08
CA ILE A 26 -3.45 -2.98 -4.74
C ILE A 26 -2.49 -4.14 -4.55
N ALA A 27 -1.60 -4.33 -5.53
CA ALA A 27 -0.51 -5.28 -5.45
C ALA A 27 0.71 -4.63 -4.79
N ILE A 28 1.22 -5.26 -3.75
CA ILE A 28 2.29 -4.75 -2.89
C ILE A 28 3.39 -5.79 -2.85
N LYS A 29 4.61 -5.45 -3.25
CA LYS A 29 5.77 -6.33 -3.04
C LYS A 29 5.99 -6.54 -1.55
N ALA A 30 6.23 -7.79 -1.16
CA ALA A 30 6.54 -8.14 0.22
C ALA A 30 7.78 -7.38 0.73
N ASP A 31 8.83 -7.30 -0.10
CA ASP A 31 9.98 -6.40 0.12
C ASP A 31 9.63 -4.95 -0.27
N LEU A 32 8.83 -4.32 0.57
CA LEU A 32 8.26 -2.99 0.33
C LEU A 32 9.32 -1.89 0.23
N PHE A 33 10.46 -2.09 0.89
CA PHE A 33 11.54 -1.12 1.02
C PHE A 33 12.78 -1.45 0.17
N ASP A 34 12.77 -2.56 -0.58
CA ASP A 34 13.88 -3.04 -1.42
C ASP A 34 15.18 -3.26 -0.62
N VAL A 35 15.03 -3.82 0.58
CA VAL A 35 16.14 -4.12 1.51
C VAL A 35 16.37 -5.62 1.69
N GLY A 36 15.62 -6.46 0.96
CA GLY A 36 15.68 -7.92 1.02
C GLY A 36 14.87 -8.55 2.16
N LEU A 37 14.03 -7.77 2.86
CA LEU A 37 13.24 -8.26 3.98
C LEU A 37 11.74 -7.99 3.76
N PRO A 38 10.88 -9.03 3.85
CA PRO A 38 9.45 -8.83 3.70
C PRO A 38 8.86 -8.12 4.91
N VAL A 39 7.89 -7.23 4.69
CA VAL A 39 7.07 -6.65 5.76
C VAL A 39 5.99 -7.64 6.20
N ASP A 40 5.50 -7.49 7.42
CA ASP A 40 4.38 -8.27 7.93
C ASP A 40 3.07 -7.82 7.26
N ALA A 41 2.39 -8.77 6.61
CA ALA A 41 1.12 -8.51 5.92
C ALA A 41 0.01 -8.00 6.86
N SER A 42 0.06 -8.33 8.15
CA SER A 42 -0.93 -7.89 9.14
C SER A 42 -0.84 -6.39 9.47
N GLU A 43 0.35 -5.81 9.29
CA GLU A 43 0.61 -4.38 9.48
C GLU A 43 0.15 -3.55 8.27
N LEU A 44 0.07 -4.17 7.09
CA LEU A 44 -0.45 -3.53 5.89
C LEU A 44 -1.97 -3.36 5.95
N ARG A 45 -2.40 -2.17 5.50
CA ARG A 45 -3.81 -1.82 5.37
C ARG A 45 -4.00 -0.70 4.36
N LEU A 46 -5.17 -0.67 3.75
CA LEU A 46 -5.67 0.43 2.95
C LEU A 46 -6.66 1.25 3.77
N GLY A 47 -6.49 2.57 3.79
CA GLY A 47 -7.34 3.49 4.56
C GLY A 47 -6.73 3.93 5.88
N ALA A 48 -7.31 4.98 6.47
CA ALA A 48 -6.87 5.54 7.74
C ALA A 48 -7.29 4.64 8.92
N ASP A 49 -6.41 4.53 9.91
CA ASP A 49 -6.71 3.85 11.18
C ASP A 49 -7.45 4.83 12.10
N SER A 50 -8.77 4.91 11.94
CA SER A 50 -9.63 5.70 12.82
C SER A 50 -10.75 4.81 13.33
N GLN A 51 -11.17 5.04 14.58
CA GLN A 51 -12.24 4.26 15.21
C GLN A 51 -13.56 4.29 14.41
N PHE A 52 -13.73 5.24 13.50
CA PHE A 52 -14.97 5.49 12.76
C PHE A 52 -14.92 5.05 11.30
N ILE A 53 -13.73 4.83 10.72
CA ILE A 53 -13.58 4.50 9.31
C ILE A 53 -12.80 3.17 9.21
N PRO A 54 -13.45 2.09 8.73
CA PRO A 54 -12.79 0.81 8.62
C PRO A 54 -11.66 0.87 7.58
N SER A 55 -10.54 0.25 7.92
CA SER A 55 -9.44 -0.01 6.97
C SER A 55 -9.55 -1.42 6.40
N CYS A 56 -9.09 -1.60 5.17
CA CYS A 56 -9.10 -2.90 4.50
C CYS A 56 -7.75 -3.59 4.65
N LYS A 57 -7.79 -4.89 4.92
CA LYS A 57 -6.61 -5.73 5.14
C LYS A 57 -6.24 -6.49 3.87
N VAL A 58 -5.05 -7.09 3.89
CA VAL A 58 -4.57 -7.99 2.84
C VAL A 58 -5.56 -9.14 2.66
N THR A 59 -6.03 -9.33 1.43
CA THR A 59 -7.00 -10.36 1.03
C THR A 59 -6.31 -11.58 0.43
N ALA A 60 -5.13 -11.42 -0.17
CA ALA A 60 -4.31 -12.53 -0.66
C ALA A 60 -2.82 -12.29 -0.37
N LEU A 61 -2.10 -13.36 -0.05
CA LEU A 61 -0.68 -13.32 0.29
C LEU A 61 0.10 -14.42 -0.44
N SER A 62 1.28 -14.05 -0.91
CA SER A 62 2.30 -14.95 -1.44
C SER A 62 3.66 -14.58 -0.86
N THR A 63 4.71 -15.35 -1.19
CA THR A 63 6.06 -15.09 -0.69
C THR A 63 6.59 -13.71 -1.08
N ASN A 64 6.21 -13.19 -2.25
CA ASN A 64 6.81 -11.97 -2.82
C ASN A 64 5.82 -10.83 -3.00
N GLU A 65 4.53 -11.10 -2.87
CA GLU A 65 3.48 -10.14 -3.20
C GLU A 65 2.24 -10.34 -2.33
N TYR A 66 1.65 -9.22 -1.92
CA TYR A 66 0.42 -9.13 -1.15
C TYR A 66 -0.61 -8.33 -1.94
N ILE A 67 -1.89 -8.67 -1.78
CA ILE A 67 -2.99 -7.99 -2.46
C ILE A 67 -3.98 -7.47 -1.43
N ILE A 68 -4.40 -6.21 -1.61
CA ILE A 68 -5.60 -5.65 -0.98
C ILE A 68 -6.61 -5.40 -2.09
N ALA A 69 -7.78 -6.02 -2.01
CA ALA A 69 -8.92 -5.72 -2.88
C ALA A 69 -9.94 -4.87 -2.10
N ALA A 70 -10.44 -3.81 -2.73
CA ALA A 70 -11.31 -2.83 -2.08
C ALA A 70 -12.38 -2.31 -3.04
N GLU A 71 -13.65 -2.33 -2.63
CA GLU A 71 -14.70 -1.59 -3.33
C GLU A 71 -14.38 -0.09 -3.30
N LEU A 72 -14.75 0.64 -4.35
CA LEU A 72 -14.43 2.07 -4.45
C LEU A 72 -15.14 2.92 -3.38
N THR A 73 -16.14 2.38 -2.70
CA THR A 73 -16.88 3.01 -1.60
C THR A 73 -16.36 2.63 -0.21
N ASP A 74 -15.40 1.71 -0.13
CA ASP A 74 -14.91 1.14 1.12
C ASP A 74 -13.55 1.73 1.54
N CYS A 75 -13.03 1.23 2.67
CA CYS A 75 -11.67 1.49 3.16
C CYS A 75 -11.33 2.97 3.40
N GLY A 76 -12.36 3.81 3.64
CA GLY A 76 -12.19 5.25 3.81
C GLY A 76 -11.88 6.02 2.53
N THR A 77 -12.22 5.45 1.37
CA THR A 77 -12.12 6.15 0.08
C THR A 77 -13.03 7.38 0.10
N GLN A 78 -12.49 8.53 -0.30
CA GLN A 78 -13.24 9.78 -0.38
C GLN A 78 -13.52 10.15 -1.84
N HIS A 79 -14.77 10.52 -2.12
CA HIS A 79 -15.20 11.07 -3.40
C HIS A 79 -15.42 12.58 -3.22
N TRP A 80 -14.64 13.40 -3.90
CA TRP A 80 -14.76 14.86 -3.91
C TRP A 80 -14.86 15.37 -5.35
#